data_AF-A0A7W1QYZ6-F1
#
_entry.id   AF-A0A7W1QYZ6-F1
#
_cell.length_a   1.000
_cell.length_b   1.000
_cell.length_c   1.000
_cell.angle_alpha   90.00
_cell.angle_beta   90.00
_cell.angle_gamma   90.00
#
_symmetry.space_group_name_H-M   'P 1'
#
loop_
_entity.id
_entity.type
_entity.pdbx_description
1 polymer ?
#
loop_
_entity_poly.entity_id
_entity_poly.type
_entity_poly.pdbx_seq_one_letter_code
_entity_poly.pdbx_strand_id
1 'polypeptide(L)'
;MVKVSLDTKLIKDWASFHFLCKEKFGFPDFYGMNIDAWIDCLTYLDEGDGMSRFSLAKGEMLHIEVFDTKDFNFRLPEIFDALIECSAFVNR
;
A
#
# COMPACT_ATOMS: atom_id res chain seq x y z
N MET A 1 2.06 0.79 -17.54
CA MET A 1 1.13 0.58 -16.41
C MET A 1 1.93 0.04 -15.25
N VAL A 2 2.15 0.86 -14.23
CA VAL A 2 2.83 0.46 -13.01
C VAL A 2 1.83 -0.28 -12.13
N LYS A 3 2.24 -1.42 -11.59
CA LYS A 3 1.38 -2.22 -10.73
C LYS A 3 2.13 -2.85 -9.57
N VAL A 4 1.38 -3.09 -8.50
CA VAL A 4 1.81 -3.85 -7.33
C VAL A 4 0.68 -4.79 -6.94
N SER A 5 1.01 -6.03 -6.62
CA SER A 5 0.02 -7.03 -6.24
C SER A 5 0.23 -7.47 -4.80
N LEU A 6 -0.85 -7.51 -4.03
CA LEU A 6 -0.87 -7.90 -2.62
C LEU A 6 -1.51 -9.29 -2.49
N ASP A 7 -0.71 -10.27 -2.06
CA ASP A 7 -1.20 -11.58 -1.66
C ASP A 7 -1.73 -11.51 -0.22
N THR A 8 -3.04 -11.40 -0.11
CA THR A 8 -3.73 -11.19 1.17
C THR A 8 -3.67 -12.39 2.11
N LYS A 9 -3.23 -13.57 1.63
CA LYS A 9 -2.98 -14.75 2.48
C LYS A 9 -1.77 -14.57 3.40
N LEU A 10 -0.86 -13.67 3.02
CA LEU A 10 0.30 -13.33 3.85
C LEU A 10 -0.04 -12.34 4.97
N ILE A 11 -1.20 -11.67 4.87
CA ILE A 11 -1.68 -10.70 5.84
C ILE A 11 -2.49 -11.43 6.91
N LYS A 12 -1.97 -11.46 8.13
CA LYS A 12 -2.56 -12.09 9.32
C LYS A 12 -2.97 -11.07 10.38
N ASP A 13 -2.39 -9.88 10.33
CA ASP A 13 -2.53 -8.77 11.27
C ASP A 13 -1.91 -7.49 10.65
N TRP A 14 -1.93 -6.39 11.40
CA TRP A 14 -1.33 -5.11 11.00
C TRP A 14 0.17 -5.21 10.72
N ALA A 15 0.92 -5.98 11.52
CA ALA A 15 2.36 -6.11 11.35
C ALA A 15 2.68 -6.76 10.00
N SER A 16 2.04 -7.89 9.69
CA SER A 16 2.20 -8.59 8.42
C SER A 16 1.69 -7.80 7.21
N PHE A 17 0.62 -6.99 7.37
CA PHE A 17 0.20 -6.02 6.36
C PHE A 17 1.34 -5.04 6.03
N HIS A 18 1.88 -4.36 7.05
CA HIS A 18 2.93 -3.38 6.86
C HIS A 18 4.24 -3.98 6.34
N PHE A 19 4.59 -5.21 6.76
CA PHE A 19 5.74 -5.92 6.18
C PHE A 19 5.54 -6.23 4.71
N LEU A 20 4.36 -6.74 4.32
CA LEU A 20 4.04 -7.00 2.93
C LEU A 20 4.07 -5.70 2.11
N CYS A 21 3.51 -4.61 2.63
CA CYS A 21 3.55 -3.32 1.95
C CYS A 21 4.99 -2.81 1.81
N LYS A 22 5.79 -2.84 2.86
CA LYS A 22 7.21 -2.44 2.79
C LYS A 22 7.96 -3.20 1.70
N GLU A 23 7.77 -4.51 1.60
CA GLU A 23 8.39 -5.33 0.55
C GLU A 23 7.85 -5.00 -0.85
N LYS A 24 6.53 -4.99 -1.02
CA LYS A 24 5.88 -4.89 -2.34
C LYS A 24 5.92 -3.49 -2.93
N PHE A 25 5.86 -2.46 -2.09
CA PHE A 25 6.01 -1.07 -2.53
C PHE A 25 7.47 -0.61 -2.49
N GLY A 26 8.35 -1.33 -1.78
CA GLY A 26 9.74 -0.92 -1.60
C GLY A 26 9.85 0.34 -0.77
N PHE A 27 9.10 0.41 0.34
CA PHE A 27 9.20 1.51 1.29
C PHE A 27 10.56 1.51 2.00
N PRO A 28 11.03 2.67 2.48
CA PRO A 28 12.35 2.81 3.07
C PRO A 28 12.54 2.00 4.35
N ASP A 29 13.80 1.84 4.76
CA ASP A 29 14.14 1.08 5.97
C ASP A 29 13.50 1.66 7.23
N PHE A 30 13.37 2.99 7.28
CA PHE A 30 12.74 3.75 8.35
C PHE A 30 11.21 3.83 8.27
N TYR A 31 10.57 3.05 7.39
CA TYR A 31 9.10 2.97 7.32
C TYR A 31 8.47 2.65 8.69
N GLY A 32 7.56 3.52 9.13
CA GLY A 32 7.03 3.53 10.51
C GLY A 32 6.06 2.40 10.89
N MET A 33 5.74 1.48 9.97
CA MET A 33 4.87 0.32 10.21
C MET A 33 3.48 0.70 10.76
N ASN A 34 2.91 1.80 10.27
CA ASN A 34 1.57 2.28 10.61
C ASN A 34 0.91 2.92 9.36
N ILE A 35 -0.39 3.22 9.45
CA ILE A 35 -1.17 3.70 8.31
C ILE A 35 -0.79 5.13 7.87
N ASP A 36 -0.40 6.00 8.81
CA ASP A 36 0.06 7.35 8.48
C ASP A 36 1.34 7.28 7.64
N ALA A 37 2.30 6.45 8.06
CA ALA A 37 3.51 6.20 7.28
C ALA A 37 3.22 5.55 5.91
N TRP A 38 2.18 4.74 5.80
CA TRP A 38 1.75 4.14 4.53
C TRP A 38 1.23 5.23 3.56
N ILE A 39 0.43 6.17 4.08
CA ILE A 39 -0.08 7.33 3.31
C ILE A 39 1.10 8.20 2.88
N ASP A 40 2.01 8.54 3.79
CA ASP A 40 3.17 9.37 3.50
C ASP A 40 4.00 8.78 2.35
N CYS A 41 4.24 7.47 2.36
CA CYS A 41 5.04 6.81 1.31
C CYS A 41 4.37 6.78 -0.07
N LEU A 42 3.05 6.99 -0.16
CA LEU A 42 2.29 6.93 -1.41
C LEU A 42 1.77 8.30 -1.88
N THR A 43 1.86 9.33 -1.05
CA THR A 43 1.33 10.67 -1.37
C THR A 43 2.14 11.39 -2.45
N TYR A 44 3.45 11.19 -2.51
CA TYR A 44 4.37 11.95 -3.36
C TYR A 44 5.10 11.08 -4.41
N LEU A 45 4.42 10.06 -4.94
CA LEU A 45 5.01 9.12 -5.90
C LEU A 45 5.53 9.79 -7.19
N ASP A 46 5.04 10.97 -7.54
CA ASP A 46 5.49 11.75 -8.69
C ASP A 46 6.62 12.75 -8.39
N GLU A 47 7.01 12.92 -7.12
CA GLU A 47 8.09 13.82 -6.71
C GLU A 47 9.47 13.13 -6.67
N GLY A 48 9.52 11.79 -6.71
CA GLY A 48 10.78 11.04 -6.73
C GLY A 48 11.59 11.14 -5.42
N ASP A 49 10.90 11.26 -4.29
CA ASP A 49 11.44 11.46 -2.94
C ASP A 49 12.18 10.23 -2.35
N GLY A 50 12.06 9.07 -3.01
CA GLY A 50 12.66 7.81 -2.56
C GLY A 50 11.88 7.09 -1.47
N MET A 51 10.62 7.47 -1.20
CA MET A 51 9.76 6.83 -0.20
C MET A 51 9.12 5.52 -0.68
N SER A 52 9.29 5.19 -1.96
CA SER A 52 8.79 3.97 -2.60
C SER A 52 9.74 3.59 -3.74
N ARG A 53 9.74 2.32 -4.17
CA ARG A 53 10.46 1.91 -5.38
C ARG A 53 9.78 2.44 -6.66
N PHE A 54 8.55 2.91 -6.55
CA PHE A 54 7.78 3.47 -7.65
C PHE A 54 8.01 4.98 -7.70
N SER A 55 8.35 5.48 -8.89
CA SER A 55 8.35 6.91 -9.22
C SER A 55 7.49 7.08 -10.46
N LEU A 56 6.38 7.80 -10.33
CA LEU A 56 5.38 7.95 -11.37
C LEU A 56 5.65 9.20 -12.20
N ALA A 57 5.45 9.11 -13.51
CA ALA A 57 5.40 10.31 -14.33
C ALA A 57 4.06 11.06 -14.11
N LYS A 58 4.02 12.35 -14.46
CA LYS A 58 2.79 13.14 -14.42
C LYS A 58 1.67 12.45 -15.22
N GLY A 59 0.55 12.17 -14.55
CA GLY A 59 -0.61 11.50 -15.14
C GLY A 59 -0.51 9.97 -15.23
N GLU A 60 0.58 9.38 -14.73
CA GLU A 60 0.68 7.94 -14.54
C GLU A 60 0.01 7.50 -13.23
N MET A 61 -0.51 6.27 -13.21
CA MET A 61 -1.16 5.70 -12.03
C MET A 61 -0.51 4.38 -11.62
N LEU A 62 -0.31 4.21 -10.31
CA LEU A 62 0.01 2.92 -9.70
C LEU A 62 -1.28 2.12 -9.47
N HIS A 63 -1.35 0.92 -10.03
CA HIS A 63 -2.46 0.00 -9.78
C HIS A 63 -2.12 -0.96 -8.63
N ILE A 64 -2.93 -0.95 -7.56
CA ILE A 64 -2.83 -1.89 -6.45
C ILE A 64 -3.81 -3.04 -6.70
N GLU A 65 -3.29 -4.20 -7.09
CA GLU A 65 -4.07 -5.42 -7.27
C GLU A 65 -4.17 -6.17 -5.93
N VAL A 66 -5.39 -6.36 -5.42
CA VAL A 66 -5.62 -7.08 -4.15
C VAL A 66 -6.31 -8.40 -4.45
N PHE A 67 -5.66 -9.51 -4.10
CA PHE A 67 -6.21 -10.86 -4.32
C PHE A 67 -7.12 -11.31 -3.17
N ASP A 68 -8.05 -12.23 -3.46
CA ASP A 68 -8.88 -12.91 -2.46
C ASP A 68 -9.60 -11.96 -1.48
N THR A 69 -10.08 -10.80 -1.98
CA THR A 69 -10.64 -9.71 -1.16
C THR A 69 -11.82 -10.13 -0.28
N LYS A 70 -12.64 -11.11 -0.71
CA LYS A 70 -13.73 -11.66 0.10
C LYS A 70 -13.21 -12.30 1.39
N ASP A 71 -12.19 -13.15 1.28
CA ASP A 71 -11.57 -13.80 2.42
C ASP A 71 -10.80 -12.79 3.27
N PHE A 72 -10.08 -11.87 2.62
CA PHE A 72 -9.35 -10.82 3.33
C PHE A 72 -10.27 -9.93 4.18
N ASN A 73 -11.36 -9.43 3.61
CA ASN A 73 -12.36 -8.64 4.33
C ASN A 73 -13.02 -9.45 5.46
N PHE A 74 -13.30 -10.74 5.24
CA PHE A 74 -13.86 -11.59 6.28
C PHE A 74 -12.91 -11.79 7.47
N ARG A 75 -11.61 -12.02 7.21
CA ARG A 75 -10.62 -12.27 8.27
C ARG A 75 -10.17 -10.99 8.98
N LEU A 76 -10.00 -9.90 8.24
CA LEU A 76 -9.34 -8.67 8.67
C LEU A 76 -10.08 -7.42 8.13
N PRO A 77 -11.35 -7.20 8.51
CA PRO A 77 -12.18 -6.14 7.94
C PRO A 77 -11.59 -4.75 8.18
N GLU A 78 -11.04 -4.49 9.36
CA GLU A 78 -10.42 -3.19 9.70
C GLU A 78 -9.23 -2.85 8.78
N ILE A 79 -8.37 -3.82 8.48
CA ILE A 79 -7.22 -3.60 7.59
C ILE A 79 -7.69 -3.45 6.14
N PHE A 80 -8.72 -4.20 5.74
CA PHE A 80 -9.32 -4.08 4.42
C PHE A 80 -9.94 -2.70 4.19
N ASP A 81 -10.72 -2.22 5.16
CA ASP A 81 -11.34 -0.90 5.12
C ASP A 81 -10.28 0.20 5.09
N ALA A 82 -9.26 0.11 5.94
CA ALA A 82 -8.16 1.07 5.96
C ALA A 82 -7.39 1.10 4.62
N LEU A 83 -7.15 -0.05 3.97
CA LEU A 83 -6.53 -0.07 2.65
C LEU A 83 -7.37 0.70 1.64
N ILE A 84 -8.69 0.54 1.64
CA ILE A 84 -9.60 1.25 0.72
C ILE A 84 -9.62 2.75 1.04
N GLU A 85 -9.87 3.11 2.29
CA GLU A 85 -10.01 4.50 2.73
C GLU A 85 -8.72 5.30 2.52
N CYS A 86 -7.57 4.73 2.87
CA CYS A 86 -6.29 5.39 2.71
C CYS A 86 -5.84 5.44 1.24
N SER A 87 -6.14 4.42 0.42
CA SER A 87 -5.97 4.54 -1.04
C SER A 87 -6.81 5.68 -1.62
N ALA A 88 -8.07 5.83 -1.18
CA ALA A 88 -8.92 6.93 -1.62
C ALA A 88 -8.38 8.29 -1.13
N PHE A 89 -7.82 8.34 0.08
CA PHE A 89 -7.20 9.55 0.63
C PHE A 89 -5.98 10.02 -0.19
N VAL A 90 -5.15 9.09 -0.68
CA VAL A 90 -3.97 9.37 -1.51
C VAL A 90 -4.36 9.82 -2.93
N ASN A 91 -5.46 9.30 -3.50
CA ASN A 91 -5.90 9.55 -4.88
C ASN A 91 -6.58 10.93 -5.10
N ARG A 92 -6.08 12.01 -4.48
CA ARG A 92 -6.65 13.36 -4.60
C ARG A 92 -6.26 14.09 -5.88
#